data_AF-S0KC91-F1
#
_entry.id   AF-S0KC91-F1
#
_cell.length_a   1.000
_cell.length_b   1.000
_cell.length_c   1.000
_cell.angle_alpha   90.00
_cell.angle_beta   90.00
_cell.angle_gamma   90.00
#
_symmetry.space_group_name_H-M   'P 1'
#
loop_
_entity.id
_entity.type
_entity.pdbx_description
1 polymer ?
#
loop_
_entity_poly.entity_id
_entity_poly.type
_entity_poly.pdbx_seq_one_letter_code
_entity_poly.pdbx_strand_id
1 'polypeptide(L)' 'MKKRLKKKHAYKKYIHDIFTGYEKMISEPELDRLTFSYLNEETIIYRDEGKRIRFLTRDK' A
#
# COMPACT_ATOMS: atom_id res chain seq x y z
N MET A 1 -4.71 -17.76 -20.97
CA MET A 1 -3.57 -17.74 -20.02
C MET A 1 -3.03 -16.35 -19.66
N LYS A 2 -2.80 -15.43 -20.60
CA LYS A 2 -2.14 -14.13 -20.33
C LYS A 2 -2.83 -13.23 -19.28
N LYS A 3 -4.17 -13.26 -19.18
CA LYS A 3 -4.94 -12.45 -18.21
C LYS A 3 -4.62 -12.79 -16.74
N ARG A 4 -4.54 -14.08 -16.38
CA ARG A 4 -4.23 -14.53 -15.01
C ARG A 4 -2.82 -14.10 -14.59
N LEU A 5 -1.85 -14.23 -15.49
CA LEU A 5 -0.47 -13.81 -15.25
C LEU A 5 -0.36 -12.30 -15.06
N LYS A 6 -1.06 -11.50 -15.89
CA LYS A 6 -1.13 -10.05 -15.72
C LYS A 6 -1.72 -9.65 -14.36
N LYS A 7 -2.83 -10.27 -13.92
CA LYS A 7 -3.40 -10.03 -12.59
C LYS A 7 -2.43 -10.35 -11.46
N LYS A 8 -1.76 -11.51 -11.51
CA LYS A 8 -0.74 -11.89 -10.53
C LYS A 8 0.43 -10.90 -10.48
N HIS A 9 0.91 -10.44 -11.64
CA HIS A 9 2.00 -9.47 -11.70
C HIS A 9 1.57 -8.11 -11.13
N ALA A 10 0.37 -7.64 -11.46
CA ALA A 10 -0.18 -6.41 -10.91
C ALA A 10 -0.40 -6.48 -9.40
N TYR A 11 -0.84 -7.62 -8.86
CA TYR A 11 -0.92 -7.83 -7.40
C TYR A 11 0.46 -7.83 -6.73
N LYS A 12 1.46 -8.48 -7.35
CA LYS A 12 2.85 -8.40 -6.84
C LYS A 12 3.36 -6.97 -6.82
N LYS A 13 3.07 -6.19 -7.87
CA LYS A 13 3.42 -4.78 -7.93
C LYS A 13 2.72 -3.99 -6.83
N TYR A 14 1.41 -4.21 -6.63
CA TYR A 14 0.64 -3.59 -5.56
C TYR A 14 1.27 -3.82 -4.18
N ILE A 15 1.62 -5.07 -3.85
CA ILE A 15 2.30 -5.39 -2.59
C ILE A 15 3.67 -4.73 -2.51
N HIS A 16 4.45 -4.72 -3.59
CA HIS A 16 5.75 -4.05 -3.62
C HIS A 16 5.61 -2.54 -3.37
N ASP A 17 4.67 -1.88 -4.04
CA ASP A 17 4.41 -0.45 -3.90
C ASP A 17 4.02 -0.09 -2.46
N ILE A 18 3.24 -0.94 -1.76
CA ILE A 18 2.91 -0.78 -0.34
C ILE A 18 4.17 -0.78 0.52
N PHE A 19 5.06 -1.78 0.36
CA PHE A 19 6.28 -1.87 1.16
C PHE A 19 7.26 -0.73 0.85
N THR A 20 7.41 -0.34 -0.41
CA THR A 20 8.20 0.84 -0.78
C THR A 20 7.61 2.11 -0.19
N GLY A 21 6.28 2.25 -0.15
CA GLY A 21 5.61 3.35 0.53
C GLY A 21 5.88 3.39 2.03
N TYR A 22 5.88 2.23 2.68
CA TYR A 22 6.24 2.09 4.08
C TYR A 22 7.68 2.52 4.36
N GLU A 23 8.65 2.04 3.56
CA GLU A 23 10.06 2.46 3.66
C GLU A 23 10.18 3.98 3.49
N LYS A 24 9.47 4.55 2.53
CA LYS A 24 9.44 6.00 2.30
C LYS A 24 8.89 6.74 3.52
N MET A 25 7.81 6.26 4.15
CA MET A 25 7.28 6.86 5.38
C MET A 25 8.27 6.76 6.54
N ILE A 26 9.12 5.73 6.61
CA ILE A 26 10.19 5.67 7.62
C ILE A 26 11.22 6.78 7.37
N SER A 27 11.65 6.96 6.12
CA SER A 27 12.67 7.95 5.75
C SER A 27 12.17 9.40 5.75
N GLU A 28 10.89 9.63 5.48
CA GLU A 28 10.26 10.95 5.39
C GLU A 28 9.15 11.08 6.47
N PRO A 29 9.48 11.64 7.65
CA PRO A 29 8.52 11.77 8.76
C PRO A 29 7.29 12.62 8.45
N GLU A 30 7.39 13.53 7.47
CA GLU A 30 6.32 14.42 7.01
C GLU A 30 5.22 13.70 6.22
N LEU A 31 5.48 12.46 5.78
CA LEU A 31 4.45 11.65 5.13
C LEU A 31 3.53 11.05 6.19
N ASP A 32 2.33 11.63 6.31
CA ASP A 32 1.30 11.16 7.23
C ASP A 32 0.41 10.07 6.64
N ARG A 33 0.24 10.02 5.31
CA ARG A 33 -0.66 9.08 4.66
C ARG A 33 -0.28 8.73 3.23
N LEU A 34 -0.35 7.45 2.89
CA LEU A 34 -0.22 6.90 1.54
C LEU A 34 -1.39 5.95 1.27
N THR A 35 -1.88 5.91 0.02
CA THR A 35 -3.00 5.06 -0.37
C THR A 35 -2.64 4.25 -1.61
N PHE A 36 -2.92 2.97 -1.57
CA PHE A 36 -2.64 2.00 -2.62
C PHE A 36 -3.94 1.29 -2.96
N SER A 37 -4.19 1.01 -4.24
CA SER A 37 -5.39 0.29 -4.66
C SER A 37 -5.07 -0.80 -5.69
N TYR A 38 -5.80 -1.90 -5.60
CA TYR A 38 -5.75 -3.00 -6.55
C TYR A 38 -7.12 -3.64 -6.70
N LEU A 39 -7.70 -3.58 -7.90
CA LEU A 39 -9.05 -4.05 -8.18
C LEU A 39 -10.07 -3.44 -7.19
N ASN A 40 -10.63 -4.25 -6.31
CA ASN A 40 -11.63 -3.85 -5.31
C ASN A 40 -11.00 -3.71 -3.91
N GLU A 41 -9.68 -3.76 -3.79
CA GLU A 41 -8.98 -3.65 -2.52
C GLU A 41 -8.24 -2.31 -2.43
N GLU A 42 -8.31 -1.64 -1.29
CA GLU A 42 -7.58 -0.43 -0.98
C GLU A 42 -6.81 -0.62 0.33
N THR A 43 -5.51 -0.34 0.30
CA THR A 43 -4.65 -0.33 1.49
C THR A 43 -4.16 1.09 1.73
N ILE A 44 -4.39 1.59 2.94
CA ILE A 44 -3.94 2.89 3.41
C ILE A 44 -2.84 2.66 4.44
N ILE A 45 -1.70 3.32 4.24
CA ILE A 45 -0.63 3.43 5.23
C ILE A 45 -0.75 4.82 5.84
N TYR A 46 -0.82 4.94 7.16
CA TYR A 46 -0.97 6.24 7.82
C TYR A 46 -0.28 6.29 9.17
N ARG A 47 0.04 7.49 9.66
CA ARG A 47 0.51 7.71 11.04
C ARG A 47 -0.66 7.91 11.98
N ASP A 48 -0.69 7.14 13.08
CA ASP A 48 -1.63 7.38 14.17
C ASP A 48 -1.17 8.55 15.06
N GLU A 49 -1.99 8.93 16.05
CA GLU A 49 -1.69 10.02 16.99
C GLU A 49 -0.36 9.83 17.74
N GLY A 50 0.08 8.58 17.91
CA GLY A 50 1.39 8.24 18.48
C GLY A 50 2.55 8.28 17.48
N LYS A 51 2.33 8.84 16.29
CA LYS A 51 3.25 8.83 15.12
C LYS A 51 3.65 7.43 14.67
N ARG A 52 2.89 6.38 15.03
CA ARG A 52 3.18 5.00 14.61
C ARG A 52 2.56 4.74 13.26
N ILE A 53 3.28 4.02 12.42
CA ILE A 53 2.79 3.67 11.09
C ILE A 53 1.79 2.50 11.21
N ARG A 54 0.59 2.69 10.68
CA ARG A 54 -0.51 1.72 10.65
C ARG A 54 -0.88 1.38 9.22
N PHE A 55 -1.39 0.17 9.04
CA PHE A 55 -1.92 -0.32 7.78
C PHE A 55 -3.42 -0.58 7.96
N LEU A 56 -4.22 -0.12 7.02
CA LEU A 56 -5.64 -0.41 6.95
C LEU A 56 -5.98 -0.87 5.53
N THR A 57 -6.38 -2.13 5.40
CA THR A 57 -6.85 -2.71 4.14
C THR A 57 -8.36 -2.86 4.20
N ARG A 58 -9.05 -2.41 3.16
CA ARG A 58 -10.51 -2.48 3.04
C ARG A 58 -10.90 -2.86 1.62
N ASP A 59 -11.99 -3.62 1.51
CA ASP A 59 -12.69 -3.77 0.24
C ASP A 59 -13.41 -2.46 -0.12
N LYS A 60 -13.46 -2.18 -1.42
CA LYS A 60 -13.98 -0.97 -2.05
C LYS A 60 -15.37 -1.19 -2.62
#